data_AF-T0Y0V2-F1
#
_entry.id   AF-T0Y0V2-F1
#
_cell.length_a   1.000
_cell.length_b   1.000
_cell.length_c   1.000
_cell.angle_alpha   90.00
_cell.angle_beta   90.00
_cell.angle_gamma   90.00
#
_symmetry.space_group_name_H-M   'P 1'
#
loop_
_entity.id
_entity.type
_entity.pdbx_description
1 polymer ?
#
loop_
_entity_poly.entity_id
_entity_poly.type
_entity_poly.pdbx_seq_one_letter_code
_entity_poly.pdbx_strand_id
1 'polypeptide(L)'
;MSAVHAILWLIFPLTWGGWAAYWMLIGQTRLKPVERRESPLMRMGHILPIILACILFSLPPPTAGVLSHVFLPWSLFNFWIGYGVTAAALLFTVAARHDLGGNWSGTVTLKRDHTLIQEGLYQRIRHPIYTGLICAFAGSAFALDRWQGLFACAIVMVALIVKLKREERWMGERFGAAYADYRSHTWALFPWIC
;
A
#
# COMPACT_ATOMS: atom_id res chain seq x y z
N MET A 1 3.78 1.81 30.21
CA MET A 1 3.07 0.88 29.29
C MET A 1 2.93 -0.46 29.99
N SER A 2 1.75 -1.08 30.02
CA SER A 2 1.61 -2.43 30.60
C SER A 2 2.20 -3.50 29.68
N ALA A 3 2.60 -4.66 30.21
CA ALA A 3 3.14 -5.78 29.41
C ALA A 3 2.20 -6.20 28.26
N VAL A 4 0.89 -6.10 28.47
CA VAL A 4 -0.15 -6.36 27.46
C VAL A 4 -0.02 -5.41 26.27
N HIS A 5 0.22 -4.12 26.51
CA HIS A 5 0.42 -3.16 25.42
C HIS A 5 1.68 -3.51 24.61
N ALA A 6 2.78 -3.83 25.28
CA ALA A 6 4.02 -4.18 24.58
C ALA A 6 3.86 -5.43 23.68
N ILE A 7 3.11 -6.45 24.15
CA ILE A 7 2.84 -7.67 23.38
C ILE A 7 1.94 -7.37 22.17
N LEU A 8 0.85 -6.61 22.36
CA LEU A 8 -0.06 -6.24 21.26
C LEU A 8 0.67 -5.44 20.17
N TRP A 9 1.65 -4.62 20.56
CA TRP A 9 2.49 -3.89 19.63
C TRP A 9 3.34 -4.77 18.71
N LEU A 10 3.70 -5.99 19.14
CA LEU A 10 4.45 -6.94 18.29
C LEU A 10 3.60 -7.55 17.17
N ILE A 11 2.28 -7.52 17.29
CA ILE A 11 1.37 -8.10 16.29
C ILE A 11 1.52 -7.40 14.93
N PHE A 12 1.65 -6.07 14.93
CA PHE A 12 1.82 -5.30 13.69
C PHE A 12 3.10 -5.62 12.92
N PRO A 13 4.32 -5.53 13.50
CA PRO A 13 5.54 -5.88 12.78
C PRO A 13 5.56 -7.35 12.35
N LEU A 14 4.97 -8.27 13.12
CA LEU A 14 4.82 -9.67 12.70
C LEU A 14 3.89 -9.81 11.48
N THR A 15 2.75 -9.11 11.49
CA THR A 15 1.78 -9.16 10.38
C THR A 15 2.34 -8.52 9.11
N TRP A 16 2.95 -7.35 9.23
CA TRP A 16 3.64 -6.67 8.12
C TRP A 16 4.87 -7.44 7.66
N GLY A 17 5.61 -8.06 8.58
CA GLY A 17 6.76 -8.92 8.28
C GLY A 17 6.37 -10.18 7.51
N GLY A 18 5.29 -10.85 7.91
CA GLY A 18 4.72 -11.99 7.19
C GLY A 18 4.23 -11.61 5.80
N TRP A 19 3.54 -10.47 5.68
CA TRP A 19 3.16 -9.90 4.38
C TRP A 19 4.38 -9.57 3.50
N ALA A 20 5.43 -8.96 4.06
CA ALA A 20 6.65 -8.66 3.33
C ALA A 20 7.39 -9.94 2.89
N ALA A 21 7.42 -10.97 3.74
CA ALA A 21 7.97 -12.27 3.40
C ALA A 21 7.21 -12.93 2.24
N TYR A 22 5.88 -12.88 2.24
CA TYR A 22 5.06 -13.32 1.09
C TYR A 22 5.50 -12.61 -0.20
N TRP A 23 5.70 -11.29 -0.14
CA TRP A 23 6.13 -10.51 -1.31
C TRP A 23 7.52 -10.84 -1.81
N MET A 24 8.46 -11.08 -0.91
CA MET A 24 9.85 -11.40 -1.26
C MET A 24 9.98 -12.83 -1.79
N LEU A 25 9.31 -13.79 -1.16
CA LEU A 25 9.49 -15.22 -1.42
C LEU A 25 8.58 -15.73 -2.54
N ILE A 26 7.30 -15.39 -2.47
CA ILE A 26 6.28 -15.94 -3.37
C ILE A 26 6.02 -14.98 -4.53
N GLY A 27 6.04 -13.68 -4.24
CA GLY A 27 5.75 -12.60 -5.19
C GLY A 27 6.72 -12.48 -6.37
N GLN A 28 7.88 -13.15 -6.36
CA GLN A 28 8.89 -13.04 -7.42
C GLN A 28 8.86 -14.19 -8.44
N THR A 29 8.20 -15.30 -8.10
CA THR A 29 8.29 -16.58 -8.83
C THR A 29 7.66 -16.58 -10.23
N ARG A 30 6.84 -15.57 -10.56
CA ARG A 30 6.05 -15.53 -11.80
C ARG A 30 6.21 -14.23 -12.60
N LEU A 31 7.24 -13.42 -12.31
CA LEU A 31 7.37 -12.10 -12.91
C LEU A 31 7.84 -12.16 -14.36
N LYS A 32 7.13 -11.44 -15.24
CA LYS A 32 7.59 -11.23 -16.62
C LYS A 32 8.88 -10.38 -16.61
N PRO A 33 9.75 -10.56 -17.62
CA PRO A 33 10.93 -9.71 -17.80
C PRO A 33 10.54 -8.23 -17.91
N VAL A 34 11.42 -7.34 -17.44
CA VAL A 34 11.16 -5.90 -17.50
C VAL A 34 11.71 -5.33 -18.80
N GLU A 35 10.88 -4.61 -19.55
CA GLU A 35 11.23 -3.92 -20.80
C GLU A 35 11.65 -2.47 -20.53
N ARG A 36 10.84 -1.73 -19.75
CA ARG A 36 11.11 -0.34 -19.37
C ARG A 36 11.08 -0.20 -17.86
N ARG A 37 12.09 0.49 -17.30
CA ARG A 37 12.16 0.84 -15.88
C ARG A 37 12.17 2.34 -15.72
N GLU A 38 11.49 2.83 -14.69
CA GLU A 38 11.63 4.24 -14.32
C GLU A 38 13.06 4.56 -13.87
N SER A 39 13.44 5.83 -14.01
CA SER A 39 14.73 6.33 -13.53
C SER A 39 14.88 6.16 -12.00
N PRO A 40 16.11 6.00 -11.48
CA PRO A 40 16.36 5.91 -10.04
C PRO A 40 15.82 7.10 -9.25
N LEU A 41 15.99 8.33 -9.76
CA LEU A 41 15.51 9.55 -9.10
C LEU A 41 13.98 9.56 -8.96
N MET A 42 13.27 9.16 -10.01
CA MET A 42 11.81 9.01 -9.97
C MET A 42 11.39 7.96 -8.93
N ARG A 43 12.10 6.84 -8.89
CA ARG A 43 11.84 5.76 -7.93
C ARG A 43 12.00 6.24 -6.48
N MET A 44 13.06 6.98 -6.19
CA MET A 44 13.30 7.53 -4.85
C MET A 44 12.14 8.41 -4.36
N GLY A 45 11.49 9.14 -5.29
CA GLY A 45 10.36 10.01 -4.98
C GLY A 45 9.12 9.31 -4.39
N HIS A 46 9.00 7.99 -4.49
CA HIS A 46 7.94 7.24 -3.79
C HIS A 46 8.49 6.17 -2.83
N ILE A 47 9.69 5.63 -3.05
CA ILE A 47 10.28 4.67 -2.12
C ILE A 47 10.71 5.33 -0.80
N LEU A 48 11.41 6.48 -0.84
CA LEU A 48 11.89 7.11 0.39
C LEU A 48 10.75 7.54 1.33
N PRO A 49 9.64 8.14 0.83
CA PRO A 49 8.47 8.38 1.67
C PRO A 49 7.88 7.12 2.31
N ILE A 50 7.81 6.00 1.57
CA ILE A 50 7.30 4.73 2.11
C ILE A 50 8.23 4.19 3.20
N ILE A 51 9.55 4.22 2.98
CA ILE A 51 10.55 3.83 3.99
C ILE A 51 10.42 4.72 5.23
N LEU A 52 10.30 6.03 5.05
CA LEU A 52 10.10 6.97 6.14
C LEU A 52 8.83 6.66 6.94
N ALA A 53 7.72 6.37 6.27
CA ALA A 53 6.49 5.97 6.93
C ALA A 53 6.63 4.66 7.70
N CYS A 54 7.30 3.65 7.14
CA CYS A 54 7.57 2.39 7.84
C CYS A 54 8.45 2.60 9.08
N ILE A 55 9.45 3.48 9.00
CA ILE A 55 10.29 3.86 10.15
C ILE A 55 9.44 4.56 11.20
N LEU A 56 8.61 5.54 10.80
CA LEU A 56 7.69 6.22 11.71
C LEU A 56 6.71 5.26 12.37
N PHE A 57 6.25 4.21 11.70
CA PHE A 57 5.41 3.18 12.32
C PHE A 57 6.16 2.29 13.32
N SER A 58 7.46 2.06 13.08
CA SER A 58 8.29 1.16 13.88
C SER A 58 8.92 1.84 15.10
N LEU A 59 9.09 3.16 15.07
CA LEU A 59 9.67 3.91 16.16
C LEU A 59 8.68 4.07 17.32
N PRO A 60 9.17 4.03 18.58
CA PRO A 60 8.34 4.39 19.71
C PRO A 60 7.83 5.82 19.53
N PRO A 61 6.65 6.13 20.08
CA PRO A 61 6.08 7.46 19.99
C PRO A 61 7.05 8.52 20.53
N PRO A 62 7.14 9.70 19.89
CA PRO A 62 7.93 10.78 20.44
C PRO A 62 7.38 11.17 21.81
N THR A 63 8.26 11.59 22.70
CA THR A 63 7.91 11.97 24.08
C THR A 63 7.29 13.37 24.18
N ALA A 64 7.38 14.17 23.13
CA ALA A 64 6.87 15.54 23.07
C ALA A 64 6.41 15.92 21.65
N GLY A 65 5.63 17.01 21.55
CA GLY A 65 5.17 17.60 20.30
C GLY A 65 3.88 16.98 19.74
N VAL A 66 3.38 17.53 18.64
CA VAL A 66 2.05 17.20 18.10
C VAL A 66 1.87 15.71 17.78
N LEU A 67 2.95 15.06 17.32
CA LEU A 67 2.94 13.63 16.98
C LEU A 67 2.77 12.70 18.19
N SER A 68 3.06 13.19 19.40
CA SER A 68 2.90 12.43 20.65
C SER A 68 1.46 12.42 21.15
N HIS A 69 0.62 13.35 20.68
CA HIS A 69 -0.76 13.45 21.12
C HIS A 69 -1.56 12.22 20.70
N VAL A 70 -2.35 11.75 21.66
CA VAL A 70 -3.34 10.70 21.46
C VAL A 70 -4.53 11.34 20.75
N PHE A 71 -4.90 10.84 19.57
CA PHE A 71 -6.07 11.36 18.86
C PHE A 71 -7.36 10.61 19.24
N LEU A 72 -7.24 9.39 19.77
CA LEU A 72 -8.35 8.54 20.19
C LEU A 72 -7.98 7.81 21.50
N PRO A 73 -8.86 7.71 22.50
CA PRO A 73 -8.54 6.98 23.72
C PRO A 73 -8.24 5.51 23.40
N TRP A 74 -7.07 5.04 23.85
CA TRP A 74 -6.69 3.65 23.65
C TRP A 74 -7.68 2.71 24.33
N SER A 75 -8.12 1.69 23.58
CA SER A 75 -8.90 0.58 24.12
C SER A 75 -8.59 -0.70 23.35
N LEU A 76 -8.76 -1.85 24.01
CA LEU A 76 -8.64 -3.15 23.34
C LEU A 76 -9.61 -3.26 22.14
N PHE A 77 -10.79 -2.67 22.24
CA PHE A 77 -11.78 -2.65 21.18
C PHE A 77 -11.27 -1.91 19.93
N ASN A 78 -10.78 -0.67 20.10
CA ASN A 78 -10.23 0.13 19.00
C ASN A 78 -9.00 -0.54 18.38
N PHE A 79 -8.13 -1.11 19.22
CA PHE A 79 -6.97 -1.87 18.77
C PHE A 79 -7.37 -3.02 17.84
N TRP A 80 -8.32 -3.86 18.25
CA TRP A 80 -8.75 -5.01 17.45
C TRP A 80 -9.49 -4.61 16.17
N ILE A 81 -10.23 -3.49 16.17
CA ILE A 81 -10.79 -2.91 14.94
C ILE A 81 -9.67 -2.52 13.98
N GLY A 82 -8.71 -1.72 14.45
CA GLY A 82 -7.58 -1.27 13.62
C GLY A 82 -6.77 -2.44 13.07
N TYR A 83 -6.50 -3.45 13.92
CA TYR A 83 -5.84 -4.68 13.50
C TYR A 83 -6.67 -5.46 12.46
N GLY A 84 -7.98 -5.63 12.68
CA GLY A 84 -8.87 -6.32 11.75
C GLY A 84 -8.90 -5.65 10.38
N VAL A 85 -8.97 -4.32 10.34
CA VAL A 85 -8.87 -3.54 9.10
C VAL A 85 -7.52 -3.77 8.43
N THR A 86 -6.42 -3.72 9.18
CA THR A 86 -5.07 -3.95 8.65
C THR A 86 -4.93 -5.35 8.05
N ALA A 87 -5.31 -6.39 8.78
CA ALA A 87 -5.21 -7.77 8.32
C ALA A 87 -6.04 -8.01 7.06
N ALA A 88 -7.30 -7.55 7.05
CA ALA A 88 -8.18 -7.66 5.90
C ALA A 88 -7.62 -6.92 4.67
N ALA A 89 -7.09 -5.71 4.86
CA ALA A 89 -6.50 -4.92 3.79
C ALA A 89 -5.23 -5.55 3.23
N LEU A 90 -4.37 -6.14 4.07
CA LEU A 90 -3.20 -6.88 3.62
C LEU A 90 -3.59 -8.14 2.83
N LEU A 91 -4.60 -8.89 3.27
CA LEU A 91 -5.14 -10.01 2.50
C LEU A 91 -5.72 -9.56 1.15
N PHE A 92 -6.40 -8.41 1.12
CA PHE A 92 -6.87 -7.80 -0.12
C PHE A 92 -5.71 -7.50 -1.09
N THR A 93 -4.57 -6.99 -0.60
CA THR A 93 -3.39 -6.79 -1.46
C THR A 93 -2.82 -8.11 -2.01
N VAL A 94 -2.93 -9.21 -1.26
CA VAL A 94 -2.49 -10.54 -1.70
C VAL A 94 -3.40 -11.07 -2.81
N ALA A 95 -4.71 -10.90 -2.67
CA ALA A 95 -5.67 -11.22 -3.74
C ALA A 95 -5.41 -10.37 -5.00
N ALA A 96 -5.24 -9.07 -4.84
CA ALA A 96 -4.91 -8.16 -5.94
C ALA A 96 -3.56 -8.47 -6.59
N ARG A 97 -2.63 -9.03 -5.82
CA ARG A 97 -1.34 -9.50 -6.34
C ARG A 97 -1.50 -10.77 -7.17
N HIS A 98 -2.35 -11.69 -6.72
CA HIS A 98 -2.66 -12.90 -7.45
C HIS A 98 -3.24 -12.57 -8.83
N ASP A 99 -4.26 -11.70 -8.87
CA ASP A 99 -4.92 -11.26 -10.11
C ASP A 99 -3.94 -10.61 -11.11
N LEU A 100 -2.98 -9.81 -10.64
CA LEU A 100 -2.01 -9.13 -11.52
C LEU A 100 -0.95 -10.07 -12.10
N GLY A 101 -0.70 -11.22 -11.46
CA GLY A 101 0.20 -12.27 -11.96
C GLY A 101 1.57 -11.75 -12.40
N GLY A 102 2.04 -12.17 -13.58
CA GLY A 102 3.39 -11.82 -14.03
C GLY A 102 3.60 -10.35 -14.41
N ASN A 103 2.52 -9.55 -14.50
CA ASN A 103 2.62 -8.13 -14.83
C ASN A 103 3.04 -7.26 -13.63
N TRP A 104 3.03 -7.79 -12.40
CA TRP A 104 3.34 -7.03 -11.19
C TRP A 104 4.77 -6.46 -11.15
N SER A 105 4.90 -5.29 -10.51
CA SER A 105 6.19 -4.72 -10.11
C SER A 105 6.04 -3.86 -8.86
N GLY A 106 7.05 -3.91 -7.98
CA GLY A 106 7.16 -2.99 -6.83
C GLY A 106 7.49 -1.54 -7.24
N THR A 107 7.93 -1.33 -8.48
CA THR A 107 8.35 -0.04 -9.05
C THR A 107 7.63 0.20 -10.37
N VAL A 108 7.64 1.43 -10.87
CA VAL A 108 6.99 1.75 -12.15
C VAL A 108 7.79 1.10 -13.29
N THR A 109 7.18 0.09 -13.92
CA THR A 109 7.81 -0.69 -15.00
C THR A 109 6.83 -1.06 -16.09
N LEU A 110 7.32 -1.18 -17.33
CA LEU A 110 6.64 -1.97 -18.38
C LEU A 110 7.32 -3.33 -18.48
N LYS A 111 6.52 -4.40 -18.48
CA LYS A 111 7.00 -5.77 -18.71
C LYS A 111 7.07 -6.06 -20.21
N ARG A 112 7.95 -6.97 -20.61
CA ARG A 112 7.85 -7.58 -21.93
C ARG A 112 6.53 -8.32 -22.02
N ASP A 113 5.81 -8.16 -23.13
CA ASP A 113 4.47 -8.71 -23.34
C ASP A 113 3.50 -8.30 -22.21
N HIS A 114 3.61 -7.06 -21.74
CA HIS A 114 2.70 -6.49 -20.74
C HIS A 114 1.26 -6.59 -21.26
N THR A 115 0.38 -7.20 -20.49
CA THR A 115 -1.05 -7.25 -20.77
C THR A 115 -1.81 -6.37 -19.78
N LEU A 116 -2.85 -5.68 -20.26
CA LEU A 116 -3.73 -4.89 -19.42
C LEU A 116 -4.70 -5.84 -18.70
N ILE A 117 -4.51 -6.04 -17.40
CA ILE A 117 -5.38 -6.89 -16.58
C ILE A 117 -6.64 -6.11 -16.20
N GLN A 118 -7.81 -6.66 -16.53
CA GLN A 118 -9.12 -6.05 -16.28
C GLN A 118 -10.08 -7.02 -15.57
N GLU A 119 -9.55 -8.11 -15.02
CA GLU A 119 -10.30 -9.17 -14.34
C GLU A 119 -10.12 -9.10 -12.83
N GLY A 120 -10.98 -9.83 -12.10
CA GLY A 120 -10.94 -9.89 -10.64
C GLY A 120 -11.10 -8.50 -10.02
N LEU A 121 -10.23 -8.13 -9.09
CA LEU A 121 -10.27 -6.83 -8.43
C LEU A 121 -10.00 -5.66 -9.40
N TYR A 122 -9.28 -5.91 -10.50
CA TYR A 122 -8.95 -4.90 -11.51
C TYR A 122 -10.15 -4.54 -12.38
N GLN A 123 -11.25 -5.30 -12.36
CA GLN A 123 -12.46 -4.95 -13.10
C GLN A 123 -13.12 -3.65 -12.60
N ARG A 124 -12.87 -3.27 -11.35
CA ARG A 124 -13.49 -2.09 -10.72
C ARG A 124 -12.48 -1.05 -10.24
N ILE A 125 -11.32 -1.49 -9.77
CA ILE A 125 -10.29 -0.62 -9.18
C ILE A 125 -8.99 -0.86 -9.93
N ARG A 126 -8.38 0.19 -10.50
CA ARG A 126 -7.13 0.08 -11.27
C ARG A 126 -5.91 -0.18 -10.40
N HIS A 127 -5.93 0.31 -9.15
CA HIS A 127 -4.83 0.14 -8.19
C HIS A 127 -5.29 -0.49 -6.86
N PRO A 128 -5.80 -1.75 -6.89
CA PRO A 128 -6.35 -2.39 -5.69
C PRO A 128 -5.27 -2.69 -4.65
N ILE A 129 -4.02 -2.96 -5.07
CA ILE A 129 -2.89 -3.09 -4.14
C ILE A 129 -2.65 -1.78 -3.37
N TYR A 130 -2.76 -0.62 -4.02
CA TYR A 130 -2.54 0.67 -3.35
C TYR A 130 -3.68 0.99 -2.39
N THR A 131 -4.90 0.67 -2.79
CA THR A 131 -6.08 0.75 -1.94
C THR A 131 -5.89 -0.08 -0.67
N GLY A 132 -5.50 -1.35 -0.81
CA GLY A 132 -5.21 -2.22 0.33
C GLY A 132 -4.05 -1.70 1.19
N LEU A 133 -2.97 -1.17 0.60
CA LEU A 133 -1.86 -0.59 1.36
C LEU A 133 -2.31 0.64 2.16
N ILE A 134 -3.04 1.58 1.54
CA ILE A 134 -3.56 2.77 2.23
C ILE A 134 -4.46 2.35 3.40
N CYS A 135 -5.38 1.41 3.18
CA CYS A 135 -6.25 0.86 4.23
C CYS A 135 -5.46 0.16 5.33
N ALA A 136 -4.40 -0.59 4.99
CA ALA A 136 -3.56 -1.27 5.97
C ALA A 136 -2.78 -0.27 6.85
N PHE A 137 -2.27 0.81 6.25
CA PHE A 137 -1.65 1.89 7.00
C PHE A 137 -2.66 2.66 7.85
N ALA A 138 -3.87 2.88 7.36
CA ALA A 138 -4.94 3.55 8.10
C ALA A 138 -5.41 2.71 9.30
N GLY A 139 -5.62 1.40 9.14
CA GLY A 139 -5.95 0.49 10.24
C GLY A 139 -4.84 0.40 11.28
N SER A 140 -3.57 0.40 10.83
CA SER A 140 -2.41 0.43 11.71
C SER A 140 -2.35 1.76 12.48
N ALA A 141 -2.56 2.88 11.81
CA ALA A 141 -2.62 4.20 12.44
C ALA A 141 -3.75 4.29 13.47
N PHE A 142 -4.90 3.70 13.16
CA PHE A 142 -6.04 3.63 14.06
C PHE A 142 -5.70 2.85 15.33
N ALA A 143 -5.09 1.67 15.22
CA ALA A 143 -4.68 0.89 16.38
C ALA A 143 -3.53 1.52 17.20
N LEU A 144 -2.75 2.41 16.58
CA LEU A 144 -1.69 3.18 17.25
C LEU A 144 -2.21 4.36 18.07
N ASP A 145 -3.45 4.81 17.82
CA ASP A 145 -4.14 5.88 18.53
C ASP A 145 -3.37 7.23 18.61
N ARG A 146 -2.40 7.46 17.72
CA ARG A 146 -1.54 8.67 17.71
C ARG A 146 -1.43 9.34 16.35
N TRP A 147 -1.24 10.67 16.39
CA TRP A 147 -1.03 11.50 15.20
C TRP A 147 0.16 11.06 14.34
N GLN A 148 1.20 10.47 14.95
CA GLN A 148 2.31 9.84 14.22
C GLN A 148 1.86 8.80 13.20
N GLY A 149 0.91 7.92 13.57
CA GLY A 149 0.39 6.90 12.66
C GLY A 149 -0.39 7.52 11.51
N LEU A 150 -1.22 8.52 11.79
CA LEU A 150 -1.97 9.26 10.76
C LEU A 150 -1.04 10.01 9.82
N PHE A 151 0.01 10.64 10.34
CA PHE A 151 1.02 11.32 9.53
C PHE A 151 1.79 10.35 8.63
N ALA A 152 2.20 9.20 9.15
CA ALA A 152 2.83 8.15 8.36
C ALA A 152 1.89 7.60 7.27
N CYS A 153 0.61 7.39 7.58
CA CYS A 153 -0.42 7.01 6.60
C CYS A 153 -0.56 8.07 5.48
N ALA A 154 -0.60 9.36 5.83
CA ALA A 154 -0.68 10.45 4.86
C ALA A 154 0.54 10.48 3.93
N ILE A 155 1.76 10.26 4.47
CA ILE A 155 2.99 10.15 3.66
C ILE A 155 2.87 9.02 2.63
N VAL A 156 2.41 7.84 3.04
CA VAL A 156 2.23 6.69 2.13
C VAL A 156 1.19 7.00 1.07
N MET A 157 0.06 7.59 1.45
CA MET A 157 -1.00 7.95 0.51
C MET A 157 -0.48 8.89 -0.58
N VAL A 158 0.26 9.94 -0.22
CA VAL A 158 0.86 10.87 -1.19
C VAL A 158 1.87 10.15 -2.09
N ALA A 159 2.74 9.32 -1.52
CA ALA A 159 3.74 8.56 -2.26
C ALA A 159 3.10 7.63 -3.30
N LEU A 160 2.03 6.92 -2.91
CA LEU A 160 1.29 6.04 -3.79
C LEU A 160 0.53 6.81 -4.87
N ILE A 161 -0.03 7.98 -4.59
CA ILE A 161 -0.65 8.84 -5.60
C ILE A 161 0.38 9.30 -6.64
N VAL A 162 1.58 9.69 -6.21
CA VAL A 162 2.67 10.07 -7.13
C VAL A 162 3.07 8.89 -8.01
N LYS A 163 3.21 7.70 -7.42
CA LYS A 163 3.53 6.46 -8.16
C LYS A 163 2.42 6.11 -9.16
N LEU A 164 1.16 6.14 -8.71
CA LEU A 164 -0.04 5.87 -9.49
C LEU A 164 -0.08 6.75 -10.74
N LYS A 165 0.06 8.07 -10.61
CA LYS A 165 0.00 8.99 -11.75
C LYS A 165 1.02 8.67 -12.84
N ARG A 166 2.20 8.18 -12.44
CA ARG A 166 3.24 7.76 -13.38
C ARG A 166 2.93 6.43 -14.05
N GLU A 167 2.42 5.47 -13.29
CA GLU A 167 1.96 4.19 -13.84
C GLU A 167 0.84 4.39 -14.84
N GLU A 168 -0.18 5.19 -14.52
CA GLU A 168 -1.29 5.46 -15.44
C GLU A 168 -0.82 6.14 -16.72
N ARG A 169 0.16 7.05 -16.64
CA ARG A 169 0.77 7.66 -17.83
C ARG A 169 1.43 6.59 -18.71
N TRP A 170 2.19 5.66 -18.12
CA TRP A 170 2.87 4.61 -18.87
C TRP A 170 1.91 3.58 -19.45
N MET A 171 0.83 3.27 -18.73
CA MET A 171 -0.26 2.43 -19.25
C MET A 171 -0.96 3.12 -20.43
N GLY A 172 -1.22 4.43 -20.35
CA GLY A 172 -1.75 5.22 -21.45
C GLY A 172 -0.83 5.25 -22.67
N GLU A 173 0.48 5.46 -22.46
CA GLU A 173 1.50 5.40 -23.53
C GLU A 173 1.55 4.01 -24.19
N ARG A 174 1.41 2.92 -23.42
CA ARG A 174 1.52 1.55 -23.92
C ARG A 174 0.26 1.02 -24.60
N PHE A 175 -0.91 1.29 -24.04
CA PHE A 175 -2.17 0.66 -24.42
C PHE A 175 -3.16 1.63 -25.09
N GLY A 176 -2.88 2.94 -25.09
CA GLY A 176 -3.67 3.95 -25.80
C GLY A 176 -5.17 3.88 -25.49
N ALA A 177 -5.97 3.72 -26.55
CA ALA A 177 -7.44 3.68 -26.47
C ALA A 177 -7.97 2.58 -25.53
N ALA A 178 -7.31 1.40 -25.49
CA ALA A 178 -7.73 0.31 -24.61
C ALA A 178 -7.63 0.69 -23.12
N TYR A 179 -6.59 1.47 -22.76
CA TYR A 179 -6.47 1.97 -21.39
C TYR A 179 -7.43 3.12 -21.09
N ALA A 180 -7.72 3.97 -22.08
CA ALA A 180 -8.71 5.03 -21.94
C ALA A 180 -10.12 4.46 -21.68
N ASP A 181 -10.50 3.43 -22.44
CA ASP A 181 -11.76 2.70 -22.24
C ASP A 181 -11.83 2.04 -20.86
N TYR A 182 -10.79 1.30 -20.48
CA TYR A 182 -10.67 0.71 -19.15
C TYR A 182 -10.78 1.75 -18.03
N ARG A 183 -10.13 2.91 -18.18
CA ARG A 183 -10.18 4.02 -17.22
C ARG A 183 -11.58 4.61 -17.06
N SER A 184 -12.39 4.62 -18.12
CA SER A 184 -13.74 5.19 -18.08
C SER A 184 -14.75 4.35 -17.28
N HIS A 185 -14.47 3.07 -17.08
CA HIS A 185 -15.34 2.13 -16.37
C HIS A 185 -14.80 1.69 -15.00
N THR A 186 -13.69 2.31 -14.54
CA THR A 186 -13.02 1.93 -13.29
C THR A 186 -12.67 3.13 -12.42
N TRP A 187 -12.44 2.86 -11.14
CA TRP A 187 -11.92 3.81 -10.19
C TRP A 187 -10.41 3.65 -10.02
N ALA A 188 -9.70 4.72 -9.70
CA ALA A 188 -8.27 4.69 -9.46
C ALA A 188 -7.94 3.91 -8.17
N LEU A 189 -8.57 4.27 -7.06
CA LEU A 189 -8.29 3.74 -5.71
C LEU A 189 -9.58 3.29 -5.01
N PHE A 190 -10.42 4.25 -4.62
CA PHE A 190 -11.68 3.99 -3.93
C PHE A 190 -12.86 4.22 -4.88
N PRO A 191 -14.04 3.63 -4.61
CA PRO A 191 -15.25 3.94 -5.34
C PRO A 191 -15.43 5.46 -5.51
N TRP A 192 -15.78 5.87 -6.72
CA TRP A 192 -16.02 7.26 -7.12
C TRP A 192 -14.77 8.16 -7.23
N ILE A 193 -13.56 7.64 -6.99
CA ILE A 193 -12.31 8.37 -7.20
C ILE A 193 -11.69 7.90 -8.53
N CYS A 194 -11.77 8.74 -9.56
CA CYS A 194 -11.30 8.45 -10.94
C CYS A 194 -9.89 8.94 -11.26
#